data_AF-A0A415RD64-F1
#
_entry.id   AF-A0A415RD64-F1
#
_cell.length_a   1.000
_cell.length_b   1.000
_cell.length_c   1.000
_cell.angle_alpha   90.00
_cell.angle_beta   90.00
_cell.angle_gamma   90.00
#
_symmetry.space_group_name_H-M   'P 1'
#
loop_
_entity.id
_entity.type
_entity.pdbx_description
1 polymer ?
#
loop_
_entity_poly.entity_id
_entity_poly.type
_entity_poly.pdbx_seq_one_letter_code
_entity_poly.pdbx_strand_id
1 'polypeptide(L)'
;MTSYRLKPLTESSLLSALTVILALAAVYLPVIGMVAALVWALPIIVLVVRHGLRWGIMAVLVSGIIMALLIEPLLSLRMVISFAPTGLMLGVAFRRQWSGSKTFGSALLVSVVAKLMSLGILFLITSVNPLTLELNALQSSVNQSLTVYEQMGMDPAALDKSRAEITHSLEFLSLLMPLIVAAMGLMDTAVGYLIGCRVLHRLGYQVPHLPPFSEWHLPQVFLYIFGFALVGLYWGGTRELQWLYQTAMNLNMVAMFAGIVQGLSLMSYVLLRYHVRRPLRLMLYILVLMGGPLSQVLAFTGLFDMVFDYRRRFGGRS
;
A
#
# COMPACT_ATOMS: atom_id res chain seq x y z
N MET A 1 27.49 30.24 9.00
CA MET A 1 26.46 29.34 9.54
C MET A 1 27.16 28.17 10.21
N THR A 2 27.30 28.22 11.54
CA THR A 2 27.89 27.15 12.36
C THR A 2 26.94 25.96 12.40
N SER A 3 27.22 24.92 11.62
CA SER A 3 26.47 23.66 11.72
C SER A 3 26.86 22.98 13.04
N TYR A 4 25.99 23.03 14.05
CA TYR A 4 26.10 22.13 15.20
C TYR A 4 25.92 20.70 14.66
N ARG A 5 27.02 19.97 14.46
CA ARG A 5 26.97 18.51 14.24
C ARG A 5 26.51 17.89 15.55
N LEU A 6 25.21 17.67 15.71
CA LEU A 6 24.70 16.80 16.77
C LEU A 6 25.46 15.48 16.71
N LYS A 7 25.88 14.96 17.87
CA LYS A 7 26.50 13.64 17.92
C LYS A 7 25.48 12.63 17.35
N PRO A 8 25.90 11.65 16.53
CA PRO A 8 25.01 10.64 15.96
C PRO A 8 24.07 10.00 16.97
N LEU A 9 24.53 9.84 18.22
CA LEU A 9 23.75 9.32 19.33
C LEU A 9 22.53 10.18 19.70
N THR A 10 22.69 11.51 19.81
CA THR A 10 21.61 12.42 20.22
C THR A 10 20.54 12.55 19.15
N GLU A 11 20.93 12.52 17.88
CA GLU A 11 19.96 12.57 16.80
C GLU A 11 19.22 11.24 16.63
N SER A 12 19.92 10.12 16.80
CA SER A 12 19.33 8.78 16.78
C SER A 12 18.30 8.59 17.89
N SER A 13 18.57 9.11 19.10
CA SER A 13 17.62 9.04 20.21
C SER A 13 16.37 9.87 19.95
N LEU A 14 16.50 11.08 19.40
CA LEU A 14 15.36 11.93 19.03
C LEU A 14 14.48 11.29 17.95
N LEU A 15 15.08 10.73 16.91
CA LEU A 15 14.34 10.05 15.82
C LEU A 15 13.70 8.73 16.29
N SER A 16 14.35 8.01 17.22
CA SER A 16 13.75 6.85 17.89
C SER A 16 12.55 7.25 18.74
N ALA A 17 12.68 8.30 19.56
CA ALA A 17 11.57 8.82 20.36
C ALA A 17 10.38 9.26 19.48
N LEU A 18 10.65 9.93 18.36
CA LEU A 18 9.62 10.30 17.38
C LEU A 18 8.93 9.07 16.78
N THR A 19 9.69 8.01 16.49
CA THR A 19 9.15 6.73 15.98
C THR A 19 8.18 6.11 17.00
N VAL A 20 8.53 6.13 18.29
CA VAL A 20 7.65 5.67 19.37
C VAL A 20 6.39 6.53 19.47
N ILE A 21 6.51 7.87 19.45
CA ILE A 21 5.36 8.78 19.52
C ILE A 21 4.40 8.54 18.35
N LEU A 22 4.92 8.38 17.13
CA LEU A 22 4.10 8.08 15.97
C LEU A 22 3.39 6.73 16.09
N ALA A 23 4.02 5.72 16.68
CA ALA A 23 3.36 4.44 16.92
C ALA A 23 2.25 4.52 17.97
N LEU A 24 2.48 5.24 19.07
CA LEU A 24 1.45 5.46 20.09
C LEU A 24 0.25 6.21 19.50
N ALA A 25 0.52 7.25 18.70
CA ALA A 25 -0.53 7.94 17.95
C ALA A 25 -1.26 7.00 16.99
N ALA A 26 -0.52 6.11 16.30
CA ALA A 26 -1.08 5.11 15.40
C ALA A 26 -2.06 4.15 16.08
N VAL A 27 -1.78 3.76 17.32
CA VAL A 27 -2.60 2.80 18.06
C VAL A 27 -3.77 3.47 18.78
N TYR A 28 -3.54 4.60 19.45
CA TYR A 28 -4.53 5.15 20.37
C TYR A 28 -5.43 6.23 19.75
N LEU A 29 -5.10 6.79 18.58
CA LEU A 29 -5.90 7.82 17.93
C LEU A 29 -6.54 7.27 16.65
N PRO A 30 -7.87 7.32 16.46
CA PRO A 30 -8.52 6.73 15.28
C PRO A 30 -8.09 7.38 13.95
N VAL A 31 -8.43 8.66 13.75
CA VAL A 31 -8.18 9.37 12.48
C VAL A 31 -6.71 9.77 12.36
N ILE A 32 -6.14 10.31 13.44
CA ILE A 32 -4.73 10.74 13.48
C ILE A 32 -3.81 9.52 13.39
N GLY A 33 -4.21 8.38 13.95
CA GLY A 33 -3.38 7.19 13.97
C GLY A 33 -3.17 6.56 12.60
N MET A 34 -4.17 6.61 11.72
CA MET A 34 -3.99 6.17 10.34
C MET A 34 -2.89 6.99 9.62
N VAL A 35 -2.88 8.31 9.82
CA VAL A 35 -1.83 9.18 9.26
C VAL A 35 -0.49 8.88 9.92
N ALA A 36 -0.46 8.72 11.24
CA ALA A 36 0.76 8.43 11.99
C ALA A 36 1.40 7.10 11.54
N ALA A 37 0.60 6.07 11.28
CA ALA A 37 1.07 4.77 10.78
C ALA A 37 1.76 4.89 9.41
N LEU A 38 1.19 5.69 8.49
CA LEU A 38 1.77 5.90 7.15
C LEU A 38 3.08 6.71 7.20
N VAL A 39 3.22 7.61 8.16
CA VAL A 39 4.37 8.50 8.36
C VAL A 39 5.43 7.84 9.26
N TRP A 40 5.10 6.74 9.93
CA TRP A 40 5.96 6.04 10.89
C TRP A 40 7.32 5.62 10.34
N ALA A 41 7.40 5.29 9.05
CA ALA A 41 8.66 4.92 8.40
C ALA A 41 9.63 6.12 8.22
N LEU A 42 9.15 7.36 8.28
CA LEU A 42 9.96 8.55 7.94
C LEU A 42 11.14 8.81 8.88
N PRO A 43 11.00 8.76 10.22
CA PRO A 43 12.15 8.98 11.10
C PRO A 43 13.24 7.92 10.85
N ILE A 44 12.85 6.68 10.58
CA ILE A 44 13.76 5.58 10.22
C ILE A 44 14.48 5.88 8.90
N ILE A 45 13.75 6.33 7.87
CA ILE A 45 14.33 6.72 6.57
C ILE A 45 15.39 7.83 6.76
N VAL A 46 15.04 8.90 7.48
CA VAL A 46 15.95 10.03 7.75
C VAL A 46 17.18 9.54 8.50
N LEU A 47 17.00 8.68 9.50
CA LEU A 47 18.09 8.14 10.29
C LEU A 47 19.06 7.30 9.46
N VAL A 48 18.54 6.42 8.60
CA VAL A 48 19.35 5.59 7.71
C VAL A 48 20.11 6.45 6.70
N VAL A 49 19.50 7.50 6.14
CA VAL A 49 20.17 8.40 5.20
C VAL A 49 21.31 9.16 5.87
N ARG A 50 21.10 9.66 7.09
CA ARG A 50 22.08 10.48 7.82
C ARG A 50 23.22 9.68 8.43
N HIS A 51 22.88 8.62 9.16
CA HIS A 51 23.83 7.89 10.01
C HIS A 51 24.10 6.47 9.52
N GLY A 52 23.26 5.94 8.63
CA GLY A 52 23.42 4.64 8.01
C GLY A 52 22.55 3.53 8.60
N LEU A 53 22.57 2.37 7.94
CA LEU A 53 21.69 1.24 8.25
C LEU A 53 21.84 0.73 9.69
N ARG A 54 23.06 0.74 10.24
CA ARG A 54 23.32 0.31 11.63
C ARG A 54 22.50 1.10 12.64
N TRP A 55 22.46 2.43 12.48
CA TRP A 55 21.69 3.31 13.36
C TRP A 55 20.18 3.15 13.13
N GLY A 56 19.75 2.96 11.88
CA GLY A 56 18.38 2.59 11.53
C GLY A 56 17.88 1.36 12.29
N ILE A 57 18.66 0.27 12.24
CA ILE A 57 18.32 -0.99 12.91
C ILE A 57 18.28 -0.79 14.44
N MET A 58 19.26 -0.10 15.01
CA MET A 58 19.28 0.18 16.45
C MET A 58 18.06 0.99 16.90
N ALA A 59 17.66 2.02 16.15
CA ALA A 59 16.47 2.80 16.48
C ALA A 59 15.19 1.98 16.39
N VAL A 60 15.07 1.10 15.38
CA VAL A 60 13.94 0.18 15.26
C VAL A 60 13.87 -0.77 16.45
N LEU A 61 15.00 -1.34 16.88
CA LEU A 61 15.05 -2.24 18.03
C LEU A 61 14.68 -1.51 19.33
N VAL A 62 15.28 -0.35 19.58
CA VAL A 62 14.99 0.46 20.77
C VAL A 62 13.52 0.90 20.78
N SER A 63 13.02 1.39 19.65
CA SER A 63 11.61 1.76 19.51
C SER A 63 10.69 0.56 19.74
N GLY A 64 11.03 -0.60 19.19
CA GLY A 64 10.28 -1.85 19.36
C GLY A 64 10.16 -2.29 20.82
N ILE A 65 11.27 -2.21 21.56
CA ILE A 65 11.28 -2.53 23.00
C ILE A 65 10.40 -1.54 23.77
N ILE A 66 10.55 -0.24 23.53
CA ILE A 66 9.75 0.79 24.21
C ILE A 66 8.26 0.61 23.87
N MET A 67 7.91 0.38 22.60
CA MET A 67 6.54 0.13 22.18
C MET A 67 5.95 -1.14 22.80
N ALA A 68 6.76 -2.20 22.97
CA ALA A 68 6.31 -3.43 23.61
C ALA A 68 5.99 -3.22 25.11
N LEU A 69 6.66 -2.28 25.77
CA LEU A 69 6.40 -1.90 27.17
C LEU A 69 5.18 -0.98 27.33
N LEU A 70 4.91 -0.12 26.34
CA LEU A 70 3.87 0.92 26.43
C LEU A 70 2.50 0.51 25.84
N ILE A 71 2.49 -0.50 24.98
CA ILE A 71 1.28 -1.00 24.34
C ILE A 71 1.16 -2.50 24.67
N GLU A 72 1.16 -3.35 23.66
CA GLU A 72 1.12 -4.80 23.80
C GLU A 72 2.34 -5.39 23.06
N PRO A 73 3.10 -6.32 23.66
CA PRO A 73 4.29 -6.90 23.03
C PRO A 73 4.02 -7.49 21.65
N LEU A 74 2.89 -8.19 21.49
CA LEU A 74 2.51 -8.81 20.23
C LEU A 74 2.17 -7.78 19.14
N LEU A 75 1.46 -6.70 19.52
CA LEU A 75 1.16 -5.60 18.60
C LEU A 75 2.41 -4.83 18.19
N SER A 76 3.32 -4.55 19.14
CA SER A 76 4.61 -3.93 18.86
C SER A 76 5.43 -4.75 17.86
N LEU A 77 5.53 -6.07 18.12
CA LEU A 77 6.23 -6.99 17.23
C LEU A 77 5.64 -6.97 15.81
N ARG A 78 4.31 -7.05 15.70
CA ARG A 78 3.59 -6.96 14.43
C ARG A 78 3.91 -5.65 13.69
N MET A 79 3.86 -4.50 14.37
CA MET A 79 4.15 -3.20 13.75
C MET A 79 5.61 -3.11 13.28
N VAL A 80 6.56 -3.53 14.10
CA VAL A 80 7.99 -3.51 13.76
C VAL A 80 8.25 -4.37 12.53
N ILE A 81 7.74 -5.61 12.50
CA ILE A 81 7.94 -6.51 11.37
C ILE A 81 7.25 -5.97 10.12
N SER A 82 6.03 -5.43 10.24
CA SER A 82 5.24 -4.98 9.10
C SER A 82 5.76 -3.69 8.44
N PHE A 83 6.29 -2.73 9.21
CA PHE A 83 6.62 -1.39 8.71
C PHE A 83 8.11 -1.05 8.71
N ALA A 84 8.90 -1.58 9.65
CA ALA A 84 10.31 -1.20 9.77
C ALA A 84 11.16 -1.62 8.56
N PRO A 85 11.00 -2.82 7.98
CA PRO A 85 11.75 -3.22 6.80
C PRO A 85 11.56 -2.25 5.62
N THR A 86 10.34 -1.77 5.40
CA THR A 86 10.02 -0.80 4.33
C THR A 86 10.78 0.52 4.54
N GLY A 87 10.74 1.06 5.76
CA GLY A 87 11.48 2.29 6.11
C GLY A 87 12.99 2.14 5.99
N LEU A 88 13.54 1.00 6.43
CA LEU A 88 14.96 0.68 6.29
C LEU A 88 15.36 0.55 4.81
N MET A 89 14.56 -0.14 4.00
CA MET A 89 14.83 -0.33 2.57
C MET A 89 14.80 0.99 1.80
N LEU A 90 13.77 1.83 2.03
CA LEU A 90 13.70 3.17 1.47
C LEU A 90 14.91 4.01 1.90
N GLY A 91 15.28 3.98 3.18
CA GLY A 91 16.46 4.69 3.69
C GLY A 91 17.76 4.24 3.02
N VAL A 92 17.97 2.93 2.84
CA VAL A 92 19.15 2.38 2.16
C VAL A 92 19.19 2.79 0.69
N ALA A 93 18.05 2.70 0.00
CA ALA A 93 17.95 3.03 -1.42
C ALA A 93 18.19 4.52 -1.67
N PHE A 94 17.62 5.41 -0.83
CA PHE A 94 17.90 6.85 -0.88
C PHE A 94 19.35 7.16 -0.57
N ARG A 95 19.94 6.54 0.46
CA ARG A 95 21.35 6.74 0.81
C ARG A 95 22.29 6.32 -0.33
N ARG A 96 21.95 5.24 -1.03
CA ARG A 96 22.72 4.71 -2.17
C ARG A 96 22.35 5.36 -3.52
N GLN A 97 21.46 6.36 -3.54
CA GLN A 97 21.03 7.09 -4.74
C GLN A 97 20.55 6.17 -5.87
N TRP A 98 19.78 5.13 -5.52
CA TRP A 98 19.17 4.26 -6.52
C TRP A 98 18.12 5.01 -7.36
N SER A 99 17.94 4.63 -8.62
CA SER A 99 16.88 5.18 -9.49
C SER A 99 15.50 5.05 -8.83
N GLY A 100 14.59 6.01 -9.04
CA GLY A 100 13.27 6.05 -8.40
C GLY A 100 12.46 4.77 -8.56
N SER A 101 12.47 4.17 -9.77
CA SER A 101 11.80 2.89 -10.06
C SER A 101 12.36 1.73 -9.24
N LYS A 102 13.69 1.57 -9.21
CA LYS A 102 14.38 0.56 -8.39
C LYS A 102 14.12 0.76 -6.90
N THR A 103 14.15 2.01 -6.42
CA THR A 103 13.86 2.36 -5.02
C THR A 103 12.43 1.97 -4.65
N PHE A 104 11.45 2.37 -5.44
CA PHE A 104 10.04 2.07 -5.19
C PHE A 104 9.77 0.56 -5.28
N GLY A 105 10.24 -0.11 -6.33
CA GLY A 105 10.01 -1.54 -6.55
C GLY A 105 10.63 -2.42 -5.46
N SER A 106 11.86 -2.11 -5.03
CA SER A 106 12.52 -2.84 -3.94
C SER A 106 11.83 -2.61 -2.58
N ALA A 107 11.42 -1.38 -2.27
CA ALA A 107 10.69 -1.07 -1.06
C ALA A 107 9.30 -1.73 -1.04
N LEU A 108 8.60 -1.75 -2.18
CA LEU A 108 7.31 -2.43 -2.33
C LEU A 108 7.45 -3.93 -2.07
N LEU A 109 8.43 -4.57 -2.69
CA LEU A 109 8.70 -5.99 -2.49
C LEU A 109 9.02 -6.30 -1.03
N VAL A 110 9.89 -5.50 -0.40
CA VAL A 110 10.21 -5.64 1.03
C VAL A 110 8.97 -5.43 1.89
N SER A 111 8.11 -4.46 1.57
CA SER A 111 6.88 -4.17 2.33
C SER A 111 5.88 -5.32 2.28
N VAL A 112 5.64 -5.89 1.09
CA VAL A 112 4.72 -7.03 0.93
C VAL A 112 5.27 -8.25 1.66
N VAL A 113 6.56 -8.56 1.49
CA VAL A 113 7.20 -9.71 2.16
C VAL A 113 7.19 -9.51 3.68
N ALA A 114 7.47 -8.31 4.18
CA ALA A 114 7.42 -7.96 5.60
C ALA A 114 6.04 -8.18 6.21
N LYS A 115 4.97 -7.75 5.54
CA LYS A 115 3.60 -7.98 6.00
C LYS A 115 3.20 -9.45 5.99
N LEU A 116 3.56 -10.19 4.93
CA LEU A 116 3.31 -11.63 4.87
C LEU A 116 4.08 -12.38 5.97
N MET A 117 5.34 -12.01 6.23
CA MET A 117 6.11 -12.55 7.36
C MET A 117 5.46 -12.20 8.70
N SER A 118 4.96 -10.98 8.86
CA SER A 118 4.25 -10.58 10.07
C SER A 118 3.00 -11.42 10.32
N LEU A 119 2.22 -11.72 9.28
CA LEU A 119 1.06 -12.62 9.39
C LEU A 119 1.50 -14.05 9.72
N GLY A 120 2.54 -14.56 9.07
CA GLY A 120 3.08 -15.90 9.34
C GLY A 120 3.60 -16.06 10.77
N ILE A 121 4.37 -15.09 11.27
CA ILE A 121 4.91 -15.10 12.64
C ILE A 121 3.77 -15.01 13.66
N LEU A 122 2.77 -14.16 13.40
CA LEU A 122 1.62 -14.03 14.29
C LEU A 122 0.84 -15.35 14.37
N PHE A 123 0.62 -16.01 13.23
CA PHE A 123 0.01 -17.34 13.18
C PHE A 123 0.80 -18.38 13.99
N LEU A 124 2.13 -18.39 13.87
CA LEU A 124 2.99 -19.32 14.61
C LEU A 124 2.94 -19.10 16.13
N ILE A 125 2.82 -17.85 16.58
CA ILE A 125 2.78 -17.51 18.00
C ILE A 125 1.41 -17.83 18.61
N THR A 126 0.32 -17.43 17.94
CA THR A 126 -1.03 -17.54 18.51
C THR A 126 -1.71 -18.87 18.18
N SER A 127 -1.22 -19.62 17.19
CA SER A 127 -1.91 -20.77 16.58
C SER A 127 -3.29 -20.43 16.01
N VAL A 128 -3.61 -19.13 15.87
CA VAL A 128 -4.87 -18.64 15.32
C VAL A 128 -4.56 -17.88 14.04
N ASN A 129 -5.35 -18.13 12.99
CA ASN A 129 -5.21 -17.39 11.75
C ASN A 129 -5.42 -15.88 12.02
N PRO A 130 -4.40 -15.03 11.81
CA PRO A 130 -4.52 -13.60 12.05
C PRO A 130 -5.65 -12.96 11.25
N LEU A 131 -5.94 -13.52 10.08
CA LEU A 131 -6.99 -13.07 9.19
C LEU A 131 -8.38 -13.31 9.79
N THR A 132 -8.58 -14.47 10.42
CA THR A 132 -9.86 -14.75 11.09
C THR A 132 -10.05 -13.87 12.32
N LEU A 133 -8.96 -13.51 13.01
CA LEU A 133 -9.04 -12.57 14.13
C LEU A 133 -9.52 -11.18 13.67
N GLU A 134 -9.00 -10.65 12.57
CA GLU A 134 -9.43 -9.36 12.02
C GLU A 134 -10.86 -9.40 11.49
N LEU A 135 -11.23 -10.46 10.77
CA LEU A 135 -12.61 -10.62 10.27
C LEU A 135 -13.62 -10.74 11.42
N ASN A 136 -13.27 -11.47 12.49
CA ASN A 136 -14.13 -11.60 13.67
C ASN A 136 -14.29 -10.26 14.40
N ALA A 137 -13.22 -9.45 14.49
CA ALA A 137 -13.28 -8.11 15.06
C ALA A 137 -14.22 -7.20 14.24
N LEU A 138 -14.08 -7.21 12.91
CA LEU A 138 -14.98 -6.47 12.01
C LEU A 138 -16.43 -6.94 12.16
N GLN A 139 -16.67 -8.25 12.17
CA GLN A 139 -18.01 -8.80 12.33
C GLN A 139 -18.62 -8.43 13.69
N SER A 140 -17.82 -8.39 14.75
CA SER A 140 -18.26 -7.92 16.07
C SER A 140 -18.64 -6.44 16.06
N SER A 141 -17.86 -5.58 15.41
CA SER A 141 -18.19 -4.16 15.26
C SER A 141 -19.46 -3.93 14.44
N VAL A 142 -19.67 -4.72 13.38
CA VAL A 142 -20.90 -4.70 12.59
C VAL A 142 -22.08 -5.11 13.44
N ASN A 143 -21.97 -6.22 14.17
CA ASN A 143 -23.04 -6.73 15.03
C ASN A 143 -23.44 -5.69 16.08
N GLN A 144 -22.46 -5.05 16.72
CA GLN A 144 -22.71 -3.98 17.67
C GLN A 144 -23.44 -2.79 17.03
N SER A 145 -23.07 -2.42 15.81
CA SER A 145 -23.74 -1.35 15.05
C SER A 145 -25.18 -1.73 14.70
N LEU A 146 -25.43 -2.96 14.27
CA LEU A 146 -26.77 -3.47 13.97
C LEU A 146 -27.66 -3.52 15.22
N THR A 147 -27.11 -3.89 16.39
CA THR A 147 -27.84 -3.85 17.66
C THR A 147 -28.25 -2.44 18.05
N VAL A 148 -27.43 -1.42 17.76
CA VAL A 148 -27.83 -0.02 17.96
C VAL A 148 -29.00 0.36 17.04
N TYR A 149 -28.98 -0.07 15.77
CA TYR A 149 -30.08 0.17 14.84
C TYR A 149 -31.37 -0.57 15.22
N GLU A 150 -31.24 -1.78 15.76
CA GLU A 150 -32.36 -2.55 16.33
C GLU A 150 -33.00 -1.78 17.49
N GLN A 151 -32.19 -1.24 18.40
CA GLN A 151 -32.67 -0.40 19.51
C GLN A 151 -33.33 0.91 19.05
N MET A 152 -32.98 1.41 17.87
CA MET A 152 -33.61 2.58 17.23
C MET A 152 -34.93 2.24 16.52
N GLY A 153 -35.38 0.98 16.56
CA GLY A 153 -36.66 0.54 15.99
C GLY A 153 -36.61 0.26 14.49
N MET A 154 -35.43 -0.04 13.94
CA MET A 154 -35.31 -0.47 12.54
C MET A 154 -35.96 -1.85 12.32
N ASP A 155 -36.55 -2.05 11.14
CA ASP A 155 -37.23 -3.30 10.77
C ASP A 155 -36.27 -4.51 10.86
N PRO A 156 -36.61 -5.56 11.66
CA PRO A 156 -35.80 -6.77 11.78
C PRO A 156 -35.46 -7.44 10.44
N ALA A 157 -36.40 -7.43 9.48
CA ALA A 157 -36.15 -8.03 8.17
C ALA A 157 -35.08 -7.27 7.36
N ALA A 158 -35.03 -5.93 7.50
CA ALA A 158 -33.99 -5.11 6.89
C ALA A 158 -32.63 -5.30 7.58
N LEU A 159 -32.62 -5.51 8.91
CA LEU A 159 -31.41 -5.79 9.68
C LEU A 159 -30.82 -7.16 9.33
N ASP A 160 -31.65 -8.19 9.19
CA ASP A 160 -31.21 -9.54 8.79
C ASP A 160 -30.64 -9.55 7.38
N LYS A 161 -31.30 -8.85 6.45
CA LYS A 161 -30.77 -8.68 5.09
C LYS A 161 -29.40 -7.97 5.11
N SER A 162 -29.28 -6.89 5.86
CA SER A 162 -28.01 -6.15 5.99
C SER A 162 -26.91 -7.03 6.60
N ARG A 163 -27.25 -7.83 7.62
CA ARG A 163 -26.33 -8.78 8.25
C ARG A 163 -25.84 -9.83 7.24
N ALA A 164 -26.72 -10.38 6.42
CA ALA A 164 -26.36 -11.34 5.38
C ALA A 164 -25.44 -10.72 4.32
N GLU A 165 -25.76 -9.52 3.83
CA GLU A 165 -24.94 -8.79 2.84
C GLU A 165 -23.54 -8.46 3.39
N ILE A 166 -23.44 -8.02 4.64
CA ILE A 166 -22.15 -7.73 5.29
C ILE A 166 -21.35 -9.02 5.49
N THR A 167 -21.99 -10.11 5.94
CA THR A 167 -21.30 -11.39 6.13
C THR A 167 -20.73 -11.92 4.81
N HIS A 168 -21.52 -11.89 3.74
CA HIS A 168 -21.05 -12.25 2.39
C HIS A 168 -19.90 -11.33 1.92
N SER A 169 -19.95 -10.04 2.25
CA SER A 169 -18.88 -9.09 1.94
C SER A 169 -17.58 -9.41 2.70
N LEU A 170 -17.66 -9.81 3.97
CA LEU A 170 -16.51 -10.22 4.78
C LEU A 170 -15.88 -11.52 4.25
N GLU A 171 -16.70 -12.48 3.81
CA GLU A 171 -16.22 -13.70 3.15
C GLU A 171 -15.48 -13.38 1.84
N PHE A 172 -16.02 -12.46 1.05
CA PHE A 172 -15.38 -11.99 -0.17
C PHE A 172 -14.05 -11.24 0.11
N LEU A 173 -13.99 -10.43 1.17
CA LEU A 173 -12.73 -9.80 1.60
C LEU A 173 -11.67 -10.83 1.99
N SER A 174 -12.07 -11.92 2.64
CA SER A 174 -11.18 -13.04 2.99
C SER A 174 -10.52 -13.66 1.75
N LEU A 175 -11.27 -13.75 0.63
CA LEU A 175 -10.76 -14.23 -0.65
C LEU A 175 -9.68 -13.32 -1.27
N LEU A 176 -9.75 -12.02 -0.98
CA LEU A 176 -8.88 -10.98 -1.52
C LEU A 176 -7.72 -10.61 -0.60
N MET A 177 -7.50 -11.37 0.46
CA MET A 177 -6.45 -11.07 1.44
C MET A 177 -5.06 -10.85 0.84
N PRO A 178 -4.56 -11.67 -0.11
CA PRO A 178 -3.27 -11.42 -0.75
C PRO A 178 -3.21 -10.05 -1.44
N LEU A 179 -4.28 -9.67 -2.12
CA LEU A 179 -4.42 -8.36 -2.76
C LEU A 179 -4.46 -7.23 -1.73
N ILE A 180 -5.18 -7.39 -0.62
CA ILE A 180 -5.25 -6.39 0.46
C ILE A 180 -3.85 -6.14 1.03
N VAL A 181 -3.09 -7.21 1.32
CA VAL A 181 -1.71 -7.09 1.82
C VAL A 181 -0.82 -6.39 0.80
N ALA A 182 -0.96 -6.72 -0.49
CA ALA A 182 -0.24 -6.05 -1.57
C ALA A 182 -0.59 -4.56 -1.68
N ALA A 183 -1.88 -4.22 -1.57
CA ALA A 183 -2.37 -2.84 -1.61
C ALA A 183 -1.88 -2.03 -0.39
N MET A 184 -1.88 -2.62 0.80
CA MET A 184 -1.27 -2.02 1.99
C MET A 184 0.24 -1.80 1.81
N GLY A 185 0.93 -2.74 1.17
CA GLY A 185 2.35 -2.64 0.78
C GLY A 185 2.63 -1.57 -0.25
N LEU A 186 1.68 -1.33 -1.16
CA LEU A 186 1.77 -0.24 -2.12
C LEU A 186 1.56 1.11 -1.45
N MET A 187 0.55 1.22 -0.59
CA MET A 187 0.17 2.46 0.05
C MET A 187 1.29 3.00 0.96
N ASP A 188 1.84 2.16 1.84
CA ASP A 188 2.90 2.60 2.76
C ASP A 188 4.21 2.91 2.02
N THR A 189 4.57 2.13 1.00
CA THR A 189 5.72 2.39 0.14
C THR A 189 5.55 3.71 -0.61
N ALA A 190 4.36 3.96 -1.18
CA ALA A 190 4.09 5.20 -1.91
C ALA A 190 4.14 6.42 -1.01
N VAL A 191 3.53 6.35 0.18
CA VAL A 191 3.58 7.45 1.14
C VAL A 191 5.00 7.66 1.66
N GLY A 192 5.69 6.59 2.06
CA GLY A 192 7.07 6.64 2.53
C GLY A 192 8.03 7.18 1.49
N TYR A 193 7.87 6.80 0.22
CA TYR A 193 8.67 7.32 -0.89
C TYR A 193 8.38 8.80 -1.16
N LEU A 194 7.10 9.17 -1.35
CA LEU A 194 6.71 10.54 -1.71
C LEU A 194 7.01 11.54 -0.59
N ILE A 195 6.65 11.23 0.65
CA ILE A 195 6.93 12.10 1.78
C ILE A 195 8.42 12.04 2.13
N GLY A 196 9.05 10.86 2.07
CA GLY A 196 10.49 10.71 2.27
C GLY A 196 11.31 11.59 1.33
N CYS A 197 11.01 11.57 0.02
CA CYS A 197 11.64 12.47 -0.95
C CYS A 197 11.46 13.94 -0.57
N ARG A 198 10.24 14.38 -0.20
CA ARG A 198 9.98 15.78 0.18
C ARG A 198 10.74 16.18 1.44
N VAL A 199 10.74 15.33 2.46
CA VAL A 199 11.45 15.59 3.73
C VAL A 199 12.95 15.65 3.48
N LEU A 200 13.53 14.65 2.81
CA LEU A 200 14.97 14.60 2.52
C LEU A 200 15.43 15.78 1.64
N HIS A 201 14.63 16.17 0.65
CA HIS A 201 14.90 17.35 -0.17
C HIS A 201 14.94 18.64 0.68
N ARG A 202 13.98 18.82 1.60
CA ARG A 202 14.00 19.95 2.56
C ARG A 202 15.20 19.91 3.50
N LEU A 203 15.73 18.73 3.79
CA LEU A 203 16.94 18.55 4.60
C LEU A 203 18.24 18.70 3.79
N GLY A 204 18.17 19.06 2.50
CA GLY A 204 19.33 19.32 1.65
C GLY A 204 19.94 18.09 0.98
N TYR A 205 19.26 16.94 1.01
CA TYR A 205 19.73 15.72 0.32
C TYR A 205 19.21 15.67 -1.11
N GLN A 206 20.06 15.19 -2.02
CA GLN A 206 19.61 14.78 -3.35
C GLN A 206 18.74 13.52 -3.23
N VAL A 207 17.60 13.53 -3.89
CA VAL A 207 16.68 12.39 -3.91
C VAL A 207 16.36 12.02 -5.35
N PRO A 208 16.30 10.71 -5.66
CA PRO A 208 15.90 10.27 -6.99
C PRO A 208 14.45 10.69 -7.23
N HIS A 209 14.22 11.41 -8.34
CA HIS A 209 12.88 11.75 -8.79
C HIS A 209 12.30 10.60 -9.59
N LEU A 210 11.01 10.29 -9.38
CA LEU A 210 10.27 9.46 -10.32
C LEU A 210 10.08 10.25 -11.62
N PRO A 211 10.09 9.57 -12.78
CA PRO A 211 9.70 10.21 -14.03
C PRO A 211 8.28 10.75 -13.92
N PRO A 212 7.91 11.78 -14.71
CA PRO A 212 6.55 12.28 -14.79
C PRO A 212 5.55 11.14 -14.97
N PHE A 213 4.38 11.23 -14.32
CA PHE A 213 3.37 10.17 -14.38
C PHE A 213 2.94 9.83 -15.81
N SER A 214 2.99 10.78 -16.74
CA SER A 214 2.73 10.59 -18.18
C SER A 214 3.76 9.72 -18.91
N GLU A 215 4.90 9.44 -18.29
CA GLU A 215 5.99 8.63 -18.86
C GLU A 215 6.06 7.25 -18.22
N TRP A 216 5.22 6.95 -17.23
CA TRP A 216 5.24 5.64 -16.58
C TRP A 216 4.85 4.56 -17.58
N HIS A 217 5.67 3.50 -17.64
CA HIS A 217 5.43 2.34 -18.48
C HIS A 217 5.68 1.09 -17.66
N LEU A 218 4.60 0.41 -17.29
CA LEU A 218 4.65 -0.80 -16.49
C LEU A 218 5.10 -2.01 -17.33
N PRO A 219 5.73 -3.03 -16.72
CA PRO A 219 6.17 -4.23 -17.43
C PRO A 219 5.01 -5.00 -18.09
N GLN A 220 5.29 -5.54 -19.29
CA GLN A 220 4.37 -6.40 -20.06
C GLN A 220 3.89 -7.64 -19.29
N VAL A 221 4.62 -8.04 -18.25
CA VAL A 221 4.26 -9.14 -17.34
C VAL A 221 2.81 -9.03 -16.85
N PHE A 222 2.29 -7.82 -16.59
CA PHE A 222 0.91 -7.66 -16.13
C PHE A 222 -0.15 -8.09 -17.16
N LEU A 223 0.09 -7.93 -18.46
CA LEU A 223 -0.82 -8.44 -19.49
C LEU A 223 -0.82 -9.98 -19.52
N TYR A 224 0.35 -10.60 -19.37
CA TYR A 224 0.44 -12.05 -19.29
C TYR A 224 -0.26 -12.58 -18.02
N ILE A 225 -0.03 -11.92 -16.86
CA ILE A 225 -0.74 -12.24 -15.61
C ILE A 225 -2.24 -12.16 -15.82
N PHE A 226 -2.75 -11.11 -16.48
CA PHE A 226 -4.16 -10.98 -16.81
C PHE A 226 -4.68 -12.17 -17.64
N GLY A 227 -3.98 -12.51 -18.73
CA GLY A 227 -4.36 -13.63 -19.59
C GLY A 227 -4.41 -14.98 -18.85
N PHE A 228 -3.37 -15.31 -18.08
CA PHE A 228 -3.34 -16.53 -17.27
C PHE A 228 -4.37 -16.52 -16.15
N ALA A 229 -4.65 -15.36 -15.55
CA ALA A 229 -5.68 -15.22 -14.53
C ALA A 229 -7.09 -15.50 -15.08
N LEU A 230 -7.41 -15.06 -16.30
CA LEU A 230 -8.70 -15.40 -16.93
C LEU A 230 -8.86 -16.91 -17.15
N VAL A 231 -7.81 -17.58 -17.63
CA VAL A 231 -7.81 -19.04 -17.80
C VAL A 231 -7.98 -19.74 -16.45
N GLY A 232 -7.26 -19.28 -15.43
CA GLY A 232 -7.35 -19.80 -14.06
C GLY A 232 -8.73 -19.60 -13.43
N LEU A 233 -9.39 -18.47 -13.68
CA LEU A 233 -10.76 -18.21 -13.21
C LEU A 233 -11.75 -19.17 -13.88
N TYR A 234 -11.64 -19.35 -15.20
CA TYR A 234 -12.52 -20.26 -15.94
C TYR A 234 -12.35 -21.72 -15.49
N TRP A 235 -11.12 -22.22 -15.38
CA TRP A 235 -10.86 -23.59 -14.91
C TRP A 235 -11.13 -23.77 -13.41
N GLY A 236 -10.80 -22.78 -12.60
CA GLY A 236 -11.08 -22.78 -11.17
C GLY A 236 -12.58 -22.90 -10.88
N GLY A 237 -13.41 -22.15 -11.62
CA GLY A 237 -14.87 -22.21 -11.50
C GLY A 237 -15.47 -23.49 -12.07
N THR A 238 -15.07 -23.90 -13.28
CA THR A 238 -15.67 -25.09 -13.95
C THR A 238 -15.26 -26.42 -13.34
N ARG A 239 -14.09 -26.49 -12.69
CA ARG A 239 -13.56 -27.73 -12.06
C ARG A 239 -13.61 -27.69 -10.54
N GLU A 240 -14.28 -26.69 -9.96
CA GLU A 240 -14.39 -26.48 -8.50
C GLU A 240 -13.02 -26.47 -7.77
N LEU A 241 -11.96 -26.04 -8.47
CA LEU A 241 -10.62 -25.94 -7.91
C LEU A 241 -10.48 -24.62 -7.16
N GLN A 242 -10.93 -24.60 -5.90
CA GLN A 242 -11.03 -23.38 -5.11
C GLN A 242 -9.71 -22.60 -5.06
N TRP A 243 -8.59 -23.25 -4.72
CA TRP A 243 -7.26 -22.60 -4.64
C TRP A 243 -6.82 -21.92 -5.94
N LEU A 244 -7.16 -22.52 -7.10
CA LEU A 244 -6.84 -21.97 -8.42
C LEU A 244 -7.71 -20.75 -8.68
N TYR A 245 -9.01 -20.82 -8.36
CA TYR A 245 -9.94 -19.71 -8.47
C TYR A 245 -9.48 -18.52 -7.61
N GLN A 246 -9.13 -18.73 -6.33
CA GLN A 246 -8.67 -17.65 -5.44
C GLN A 246 -7.39 -16.99 -5.97
N THR A 247 -6.42 -17.81 -6.39
CA THR A 247 -5.14 -17.32 -6.93
C THR A 247 -5.36 -16.52 -8.21
N ALA A 248 -6.12 -17.07 -9.14
CA ALA A 248 -6.46 -16.43 -10.40
C ALA A 248 -7.22 -15.12 -10.18
N MET A 249 -8.14 -15.08 -9.22
CA MET A 249 -8.87 -13.87 -8.88
C MET A 249 -7.96 -12.76 -8.35
N ASN A 250 -7.05 -13.06 -7.41
CA ASN A 250 -6.09 -12.09 -6.90
C ASN A 250 -5.16 -11.59 -8.02
N LEU A 251 -4.64 -12.49 -8.86
CA LEU A 251 -3.80 -12.13 -10.01
C LEU A 251 -4.54 -11.25 -11.02
N ASN A 252 -5.80 -11.56 -11.31
CA ASN A 252 -6.65 -10.75 -12.17
C ASN A 252 -6.78 -9.32 -11.61
N MET A 253 -7.05 -9.17 -10.31
CA MET A 253 -7.18 -7.86 -9.70
C MET A 253 -5.87 -7.07 -9.68
N VAL A 254 -4.73 -7.71 -9.41
CA VAL A 254 -3.41 -7.06 -9.54
C VAL A 254 -3.19 -6.56 -10.97
N ALA A 255 -3.49 -7.37 -11.97
CA ALA A 255 -3.32 -6.98 -13.36
C ALA A 255 -4.28 -5.86 -13.77
N MET A 256 -5.55 -5.92 -13.35
CA MET A 256 -6.52 -4.85 -13.61
C MET A 256 -6.11 -3.54 -12.93
N PHE A 257 -5.60 -3.59 -11.71
CA PHE A 257 -5.08 -2.41 -11.02
C PHE A 257 -3.87 -1.82 -11.76
N ALA A 258 -2.90 -2.65 -12.17
CA ALA A 258 -1.78 -2.23 -13.01
C ALA A 258 -2.26 -1.61 -14.34
N GLY A 259 -3.29 -2.21 -14.95
CA GLY A 259 -3.99 -1.69 -16.11
C GLY A 259 -4.56 -0.29 -15.88
N ILE A 260 -5.24 -0.04 -14.77
CA ILE A 260 -5.76 1.29 -14.41
C ILE A 260 -4.63 2.30 -14.28
N VAL A 261 -3.54 1.95 -13.58
CA VAL A 261 -2.38 2.85 -13.41
C VAL A 261 -1.75 3.19 -14.75
N GLN A 262 -1.54 2.20 -15.62
CA GLN A 262 -0.99 2.42 -16.96
C GLN A 262 -1.94 3.20 -17.86
N GLY A 263 -3.24 2.90 -17.80
CA GLY A 263 -4.28 3.59 -18.56
C GLY A 263 -4.41 5.06 -18.14
N LEU A 264 -4.36 5.36 -16.84
CA LEU A 264 -4.29 6.73 -16.32
C LEU A 264 -3.01 7.44 -16.79
N SER A 265 -1.88 6.73 -16.82
CA SER A 265 -0.61 7.28 -17.31
C SER A 265 -0.69 7.63 -18.80
N LEU A 266 -1.27 6.74 -19.63
CA LEU A 266 -1.52 6.98 -21.05
C LEU A 266 -2.51 8.13 -21.26
N MET A 267 -3.60 8.16 -20.51
CA MET A 267 -4.58 9.24 -20.53
C MET A 267 -3.93 10.58 -20.18
N SER A 268 -3.05 10.61 -19.16
CA SER A 268 -2.27 11.81 -18.79
C SER A 268 -1.38 12.28 -19.93
N TYR A 269 -0.67 11.35 -20.60
CA TYR A 269 0.15 11.65 -21.78
C TYR A 269 -0.69 12.30 -22.90
N VAL A 270 -1.84 11.71 -23.23
CA VAL A 270 -2.74 12.21 -24.27
C VAL A 270 -3.29 13.60 -23.91
N LEU A 271 -3.79 13.78 -22.68
CA LEU A 271 -4.36 15.05 -22.23
C LEU A 271 -3.34 16.18 -22.17
N LEU A 272 -2.08 15.87 -21.81
CA LEU A 272 -0.98 16.84 -21.87
C LEU A 272 -0.67 17.24 -23.31
N ARG A 273 -0.63 16.29 -24.24
CA ARG A 273 -0.36 16.55 -25.66
C ARG A 273 -1.43 17.44 -26.29
N TYR A 274 -2.70 17.24 -25.95
CA TYR A 274 -3.80 18.09 -26.40
C TYR A 274 -3.98 19.38 -25.57
N HIS A 275 -3.00 19.72 -24.70
CA HIS A 275 -3.00 20.96 -23.92
C HIS A 275 -4.27 21.15 -23.07
N VAL A 276 -4.85 20.05 -22.57
CA VAL A 276 -6.07 20.08 -21.78
C VAL A 276 -5.80 20.77 -20.44
N ARG A 277 -6.64 21.75 -20.09
CA ARG A 277 -6.50 22.54 -18.86
C ARG A 277 -6.62 21.64 -17.61
N ARG A 278 -5.88 21.97 -16.55
CA ARG A 278 -5.84 21.22 -15.28
C ARG A 278 -7.22 20.83 -14.69
N PRO A 279 -8.22 21.73 -14.57
CA PRO A 279 -9.50 21.37 -13.99
C PRO A 279 -10.26 20.33 -14.83
N LEU A 280 -10.23 20.47 -16.15
CA LEU A 280 -10.87 19.51 -17.06
C LEU A 280 -10.20 18.13 -17.00
N ARG A 281 -8.87 18.10 -16.91
CA ARG A 281 -8.14 16.84 -16.70
C ARG A 281 -8.51 16.14 -15.40
N LEU A 282 -8.65 16.90 -14.30
CA LEU A 282 -9.09 16.35 -13.02
C LEU A 282 -10.51 15.78 -13.11
N MET A 283 -11.42 16.52 -13.74
CA MET A 283 -12.80 16.09 -13.98
C MET A 283 -12.84 14.77 -14.78
N LEU A 284 -12.04 14.66 -15.84
CA LEU A 284 -11.96 13.44 -16.65
C LEU A 284 -11.41 12.24 -15.87
N TYR A 285 -10.41 12.44 -15.01
CA TYR A 285 -9.92 11.36 -14.13
C TYR A 285 -11.01 10.88 -13.17
N ILE A 286 -11.74 11.80 -12.53
CA ILE A 286 -12.85 11.46 -11.62
C ILE A 286 -13.93 10.71 -12.38
N LEU A 287 -14.33 11.21 -13.56
CA LEU A 287 -15.36 10.59 -14.39
C LEU A 287 -14.99 9.15 -14.77
N VAL A 288 -13.75 8.92 -15.23
CA VAL A 288 -13.31 7.58 -15.65
C VAL A 288 -13.19 6.64 -14.45
N LEU A 289 -12.68 7.11 -13.31
CA LEU A 289 -12.52 6.28 -12.11
C LEU A 289 -13.85 5.94 -11.43
N MET A 290 -14.78 6.89 -11.37
CA MET A 290 -16.11 6.69 -10.78
C MET A 290 -17.05 5.94 -11.73
N GLY A 291 -16.82 6.04 -13.04
CA GLY A 291 -17.70 5.53 -14.07
C GLY A 291 -17.60 4.03 -14.33
N GLY A 292 -17.28 3.19 -13.33
CA GLY A 292 -17.30 1.71 -13.35
C GLY A 292 -16.85 1.06 -14.67
N PRO A 293 -17.75 0.85 -15.65
CA PRO A 293 -17.39 0.42 -17.00
C PRO A 293 -16.23 1.21 -17.65
N LEU A 294 -16.16 2.52 -17.45
CA LEU A 294 -15.09 3.37 -17.97
C LEU A 294 -13.73 3.03 -17.34
N SER A 295 -13.69 2.73 -16.04
CA SER A 295 -12.44 2.34 -15.38
C SER A 295 -11.97 0.98 -15.85
N GLN A 296 -12.90 0.08 -16.20
CA GLN A 296 -12.59 -1.22 -16.79
C GLN A 296 -12.06 -1.08 -18.22
N VAL A 297 -12.68 -0.24 -19.06
CA VAL A 297 -12.15 0.09 -20.40
C VAL A 297 -10.76 0.71 -20.27
N LEU A 298 -10.57 1.65 -19.35
CA LEU A 298 -9.26 2.24 -19.06
C LEU A 298 -8.24 1.16 -18.67
N ALA A 299 -8.61 0.23 -17.80
CA ALA A 299 -7.74 -0.87 -17.38
C ALA A 299 -7.27 -1.71 -18.57
N PHE A 300 -8.20 -2.12 -19.45
CA PHE A 300 -7.86 -2.86 -20.66
C PHE A 300 -6.97 -2.05 -21.59
N THR A 301 -7.30 -0.78 -21.85
CA THR A 301 -6.46 0.07 -22.70
C THR A 301 -5.04 0.21 -22.15
N GLY A 302 -4.89 0.32 -20.83
CA GLY A 302 -3.60 0.34 -20.15
C GLY A 302 -2.84 -0.98 -20.28
N LEU A 303 -3.50 -2.12 -20.09
CA LEU A 303 -2.88 -3.44 -20.28
C LEU A 303 -2.37 -3.65 -21.70
N PHE A 304 -3.15 -3.25 -22.71
CA PHE A 304 -2.72 -3.32 -24.11
C PHE A 304 -1.60 -2.32 -24.43
N ASP A 305 -1.62 -1.12 -23.84
CA ASP A 305 -0.55 -0.12 -24.01
C ASP A 305 0.84 -0.65 -23.60
N MET A 306 0.91 -1.53 -22.59
CA MET A 306 2.18 -2.12 -22.14
C MET A 306 2.89 -2.93 -23.25
N VAL A 307 2.14 -3.55 -24.17
CA VAL A 307 2.70 -4.34 -25.27
C VAL A 307 2.78 -3.54 -26.57
N PHE A 308 1.72 -2.81 -26.90
CA PHE A 308 1.62 -2.13 -28.20
C PHE A 308 2.30 -0.77 -28.22
N ASP A 309 2.62 -0.20 -27.06
CA ASP A 309 3.20 1.13 -26.85
C ASP A 309 2.50 2.18 -27.74
N TYR A 310 1.26 2.53 -27.36
CA TYR A 310 0.47 3.47 -28.14
C TYR A 310 1.13 4.85 -28.19
N ARG A 311 1.93 5.21 -27.17
CA ARG A 311 2.63 6.49 -27.08
C ARG A 311 3.63 6.67 -28.23
N ARG A 312 4.36 5.61 -28.59
CA ARG A 312 5.28 5.63 -29.74
C ARG A 312 4.53 5.83 -31.07
N ARG A 313 3.33 5.23 -31.21
CA ARG A 313 2.50 5.35 -32.42
C ARG A 313 1.84 6.72 -32.55
N PHE A 314 1.40 7.31 -31.45
CA PHE A 314 0.93 8.69 -31.46
C PHE A 314 2.09 9.67 -31.67
N GLY A 315 3.29 9.40 -31.14
CA GLY A 315 4.48 10.25 -31.27
C GLY A 315 5.13 10.26 -32.66
N GLY A 316 4.96 9.22 -33.47
CA GLY A 316 5.63 9.04 -34.76
C GLY A 316 5.04 9.77 -35.98
N ARG A 317 4.21 10.80 -35.78
CA ARG A 317 3.71 11.67 -36.85
C ARG A 317 3.72 13.15 -36.42
N SER A 318 4.93 13.72 -36.43
CA SER A 318 5.22 15.11 -36.80
C SER A 318 6.69 15.21 -37.14
#